data_AF-A0A183DHR7-F1
#
_entry.id   AF-A0A183DHR7-F1
#
_cell.length_a   1.000
_cell.length_b   1.000
_cell.length_c   1.000
_cell.angle_alpha   90.00
_cell.angle_beta   90.00
_cell.angle_gamma   90.00
#
_symmetry.space_group_name_H-M   'P 1'
#
loop_
_entity.id
_entity.type
_entity.pdbx_description
1 polymer ?
#
loop_
_entity_poly.entity_id
_entity_poly.type
_entity_poly.pdbx_seq_one_letter_code
_entity_poly.pdbx_strand_id
1 'polypeptide(L)'
;LSSSGSGSSTPSSAEKCGPVSHEMGTITYLPGVEQPHFPSGALAVLSCPPGQTVAGGASQATCQNGKWTATLGFCKQTNIKLF
;
A
#
# COMPACT_ATOMS: atom_id res chain seq x y z
N LEU A 1 -21.98 -1.46 42.89
CA LEU A 1 -20.97 -2.14 42.07
C LEU A 1 -20.66 -1.26 40.88
N SER A 2 -19.41 -0.84 40.76
CA SER A 2 -18.90 -0.10 39.62
C SER A 2 -19.03 -0.95 38.36
N SER A 3 -19.52 -0.36 37.27
CA SER A 3 -19.14 -0.77 35.91
C SER A 3 -19.29 0.42 34.99
N SER A 4 -18.38 1.37 35.14
CA SER A 4 -17.90 2.16 34.02
C SER A 4 -17.22 1.19 33.05
N GLY A 5 -17.96 0.82 32.01
CA GLY A 5 -17.49 -0.01 30.92
C GLY A 5 -17.68 0.72 29.60
N SER A 6 -17.15 1.94 29.48
CA SER A 6 -16.91 2.57 28.19
C SER A 6 -15.72 1.86 27.53
N GLY A 7 -15.91 0.60 27.20
CA GLY A 7 -15.07 -0.11 26.25
C GLY A 7 -15.71 0.08 24.90
N SER A 8 -15.27 1.09 24.15
CA SER A 8 -15.35 1.07 22.69
C SER A 8 -14.46 -0.07 22.20
N SER A 9 -14.84 -1.31 22.51
CA SER A 9 -14.18 -2.51 22.06
C SER A 9 -14.84 -2.88 20.75
N THR A 10 -14.67 -2.04 19.72
CA THR A 10 -14.62 -2.60 18.37
C THR A 10 -13.28 -3.34 18.29
N PRO A 11 -13.27 -4.68 18.29
CA PRO A 11 -12.01 -5.40 18.21
C PRO A 11 -11.33 -5.08 16.87
N SER A 12 -10.09 -4.59 16.95
CA SER A 12 -9.06 -4.78 15.92
C SER A 12 -9.38 -4.32 14.49
N SER A 13 -9.92 -3.10 14.28
CA SER A 13 -10.11 -2.57 12.92
C SER A 13 -8.94 -1.72 12.38
N ALA A 14 -7.81 -1.63 13.09
CA ALA A 14 -6.66 -0.77 12.71
C ALA A 14 -5.44 -1.52 12.14
N GLU A 15 -5.56 -2.82 11.85
CA GLU A 15 -4.47 -3.65 11.28
C GLU A 15 -4.56 -3.80 9.76
N LYS A 16 -5.32 -2.91 9.10
CA LYS A 16 -5.56 -2.95 7.66
C LYS A 16 -4.82 -1.79 7.02
N CYS A 17 -4.09 -2.06 5.95
CA CYS A 17 -3.38 -1.02 5.24
C CYS A 17 -4.35 -0.17 4.42
N GLY A 18 -4.06 1.12 4.31
CA GLY A 18 -4.84 2.05 3.49
C GLY A 18 -4.40 2.05 2.02
N PRO A 19 -5.21 2.65 1.12
CA PRO A 19 -4.84 2.82 -0.28
C PRO A 19 -3.62 3.72 -0.39
N VAL A 20 -2.66 3.29 -1.18
CA VAL A 20 -1.52 4.10 -1.56
C VAL A 20 -1.98 5.03 -2.70
N SER A 21 -1.87 6.33 -2.49
CA SER A 21 -2.12 7.33 -3.54
C SER A 21 -0.83 7.55 -4.33
N HIS A 22 -0.90 7.46 -5.66
CA HIS A 22 0.26 7.65 -6.51
C HIS A 22 -0.15 8.40 -7.79
N GLU A 23 0.59 9.45 -8.14
CA GLU A 23 0.23 10.41 -9.19
C GLU A 23 0.63 9.95 -10.61
N MET A 24 1.63 9.06 -10.74
CA MET A 24 2.30 8.75 -12.02
C MET A 24 2.49 7.25 -12.29
N GLY A 25 1.56 6.38 -11.87
CA GLY A 25 1.71 4.93 -11.98
C GLY A 25 0.47 4.18 -11.51
N THR A 26 0.35 2.91 -11.91
CA THR A 26 -0.80 2.06 -11.57
C THR A 26 -0.42 1.13 -10.42
N ILE A 27 -1.15 1.20 -9.31
CA ILE A 27 -0.95 0.28 -8.19
C ILE A 27 -1.98 -0.85 -8.30
N THR A 28 -1.48 -2.08 -8.41
CA THR A 28 -2.30 -3.29 -8.44
C THR A 28 -2.23 -3.97 -7.08
N TYR A 29 -3.39 -4.26 -6.48
CA TYR A 29 -3.47 -4.93 -5.20
C TYR A 29 -3.82 -6.41 -5.38
N LEU A 30 -3.16 -7.29 -4.63
CA LEU A 30 -3.30 -8.73 -4.71
C LEU A 30 -3.54 -9.30 -3.30
N PRO A 31 -4.55 -10.17 -3.10
CA PRO A 31 -5.60 -10.52 -4.06
C PRO A 31 -6.45 -9.30 -4.43
N GLY A 32 -7.05 -9.28 -5.63
CA GLY A 32 -7.80 -8.13 -6.16
C GLY A 32 -9.01 -7.80 -5.28
N VAL A 33 -8.82 -6.92 -4.30
CA VAL A 33 -9.86 -6.47 -3.38
C VAL A 33 -10.25 -5.04 -3.72
N GLU A 34 -11.53 -4.82 -4.04
CA GLU A 34 -12.11 -3.49 -4.28
C GLU A 34 -12.50 -2.83 -2.95
N GLN A 35 -11.56 -2.71 -2.02
CA GLN A 35 -11.83 -2.17 -0.69
C GLN A 35 -10.76 -1.15 -0.27
N PRO A 36 -11.15 -0.07 0.43
CA PRO A 36 -10.20 0.93 0.94
C PRO A 36 -9.31 0.40 2.08
N HIS A 37 -9.47 -0.86 2.48
CA HIS A 37 -8.72 -1.47 3.58
C HIS A 37 -8.19 -2.83 3.15
N PHE A 38 -6.88 -3.00 3.19
CA PHE A 38 -6.19 -4.22 2.79
C PHE A 38 -5.82 -5.06 4.02
N PRO A 39 -6.19 -6.35 4.08
CA PRO A 39 -5.82 -7.22 5.20
C PRO A 39 -4.31 -7.48 5.23
N SER A 40 -3.80 -7.99 6.36
CA SER A 40 -2.43 -8.47 6.45
C SER A 40 -2.19 -9.59 5.41
N GLY A 41 -1.06 -9.52 4.72
CA GLY A 41 -0.72 -10.38 3.60
C GLY A 41 -1.12 -9.83 2.22
N ALA A 42 -1.86 -8.72 2.14
CA ALA A 42 -2.11 -8.05 0.87
C ALA A 42 -0.82 -7.51 0.25
N LEU A 43 -0.69 -7.60 -1.08
CA LEU A 43 0.47 -7.14 -1.84
C LEU A 43 0.07 -5.99 -2.76
N ALA A 44 0.74 -4.85 -2.62
CA ALA A 44 0.61 -3.71 -3.52
C ALA A 44 1.78 -3.69 -4.50
N VAL A 45 1.49 -3.72 -5.79
CA VAL A 45 2.46 -3.75 -6.89
C VAL A 45 2.35 -2.46 -7.68
N LEU A 46 3.39 -1.62 -7.64
CA LEU A 46 3.52 -0.43 -8.46
C LEU A 46 4.03 -0.79 -9.86
N SER A 47 3.19 -0.57 -10.86
CA SER A 47 3.56 -0.65 -12.28
C SER A 47 3.76 0.75 -12.85
N CYS A 48 4.98 1.00 -13.33
CA CYS A 48 5.33 2.22 -14.02
C CYS A 48 5.13 2.07 -15.54
N PRO A 49 4.69 3.13 -16.24
CA PRO A 49 4.59 3.12 -17.68
C PRO A 49 5.97 2.94 -18.34
N PRO A 50 6.01 2.49 -19.62
CA PRO A 50 7.27 2.28 -20.34
C PRO A 50 8.09 3.57 -20.42
N GLY A 51 9.41 3.45 -20.24
CA GLY A 51 10.32 4.60 -20.14
C GLY A 51 10.44 5.20 -18.74
N GLN A 52 9.78 4.60 -17.73
CA GLN A 52 9.92 5.01 -16.33
C GLN A 52 10.38 3.83 -15.46
N THR A 53 11.08 4.15 -14.38
CA THR A 53 11.54 3.19 -13.37
C THR A 53 11.09 3.65 -11.99
N VAL A 54 10.81 2.70 -11.10
CA VAL A 54 10.51 3.02 -9.69
C VAL A 54 11.76 3.59 -9.03
N ALA A 55 11.64 4.76 -8.43
CA ALA A 55 12.69 5.44 -7.68
C ALA A 55 12.17 5.89 -6.31
N GLY A 56 13.08 6.07 -5.34
CA GLY A 56 12.71 6.59 -4.01
C GLY A 56 11.91 5.63 -3.13
N GLY A 57 11.82 4.35 -3.48
CA GLY A 57 11.12 3.33 -2.71
C GLY A 57 11.11 1.97 -3.41
N ALA A 58 10.23 1.08 -2.95
CA ALA A 58 10.06 -0.24 -3.53
C ALA A 58 9.00 -0.24 -4.65
N SER A 59 9.10 -1.17 -5.60
CA SER A 59 8.03 -1.42 -6.58
C SER A 59 6.90 -2.28 -6.01
N GLN A 60 7.13 -2.92 -4.86
CA GLN A 60 6.16 -3.78 -4.20
C GLN A 60 6.19 -3.59 -2.68
N ALA A 61 5.02 -3.71 -2.05
CA ALA A 61 4.86 -3.60 -0.61
C ALA A 61 3.84 -4.62 -0.10
N THR A 62 4.12 -5.23 1.04
CA THR A 62 3.20 -6.20 1.67
C THR A 62 2.58 -5.59 2.91
N CYS A 63 1.29 -5.79 3.13
CA CYS A 63 0.63 -5.30 4.33
C CYS A 63 0.94 -6.23 5.50
N GLN A 64 1.55 -5.70 6.56
CA GLN A 64 1.73 -6.39 7.84
C GLN A 64 1.25 -5.51 8.99
N ASN A 65 0.33 -6.04 9.80
CA ASN A 65 -0.15 -5.37 11.02
C ASN A 65 -0.63 -3.92 10.76
N GLY A 66 -1.31 -3.69 9.62
CA GLY A 66 -1.83 -2.37 9.21
C GLY A 66 -0.79 -1.39 8.67
N LYS A 67 0.45 -1.82 8.47
CA LYS A 67 1.49 -1.03 7.81
C LYS A 67 2.06 -1.75 6.60
N TRP A 68 2.33 -0.99 5.55
CA TRP A 68 3.08 -1.47 4.42
C TRP A 68 4.52 -1.75 4.86
N THR A 69 5.04 -2.95 4.59
CA THR A 69 6.41 -3.37 4.93
C THR A 69 7.46 -2.53 4.23
N ALA A 70 7.11 -1.98 3.07
CA ALA A 70 7.93 -1.06 2.31
C ALA A 70 7.08 0.10 1.81
N THR A 71 7.68 1.28 1.68
CA THR A 71 7.04 2.42 1.03
C THR A 71 7.18 2.25 -0.47
N LEU A 72 6.05 2.25 -1.19
CA LEU A 72 6.07 2.26 -2.64
C LEU A 72 6.75 3.55 -3.12
N GLY A 73 7.70 3.37 -4.04
CA GLY A 73 8.41 4.49 -4.65
C GLY A 73 7.51 5.24 -5.63
N PHE A 74 8.14 6.10 -6.41
CA PHE A 74 7.48 6.79 -7.50
C PHE A 74 8.08 6.48 -8.85
N CYS A 75 7.24 6.53 -9.88
CA CYS A 75 7.70 6.35 -11.24
C CYS A 75 8.47 7.59 -11.69
N LYS A 76 9.77 7.44 -11.84
CA LYS A 76 10.66 8.47 -12.37
C LYS A 76 10.98 8.12 -13.81
N GLN A 77 10.86 9.10 -14.72
CA GLN A 77 11.37 8.96 -16.07
C GLN A 77 12.84 8.59 -16.00
N THR A 78 13.14 7.40 -16.49
CA THR A 78 14.51 7.04 -16.79
C THR A 78 14.74 7.63 -18.16
N ASN A 79 15.64 8.61 -18.26
CA ASN A 79 16.20 8.96 -19.55
C ASN A 79 17.07 7.77 -19.99
N ILE A 80 16.42 6.66 -20.38
CA ILE A 80 17.02 5.66 -21.25
C ILE A 80 17.28 6.40 -22.56
N LYS A 81 18.42 7.07 -22.60
CA LYS A 81 19.10 7.40 -23.84
C LYS A 81 19.35 6.03 -24.47
N LEU A 82 18.44 5.56 -25.32
CA LEU A 82 18.77 4.52 -26.27
C LEU A 82 19.86 5.14 -27.14
N PHE A 83 21.09 4.71 -26.86
CA PHE A 83 22.27 4.96 -27.67
C PHE A 83 22.09 4.25 -29.01
#